data_AF-A0A367F8K6-F1
#
_entry.id   AF-A0A367F8K6-F1
#
_cell.length_a   1.000
_cell.length_b   1.000
_cell.length_c   1.000
_cell.angle_alpha   90.00
_cell.angle_beta   90.00
_cell.angle_gamma   90.00
#
_symmetry.space_group_name_H-M   'P 1'
#
loop_
_entity.id
_entity.type
_entity.pdbx_description
1 polymer ?
#
loop_
_entity_poly.entity_id
_entity_poly.type
_entity_poly.pdbx_seq_one_letter_code
_entity_poly.pdbx_strand_id
1 'polypeptide(L)'
;MGRGFTGTWIESGDADAVAALLGADLASRRHCDLETAMAHYLPMGFTQRIWAGLHADGWTHVLTISGPPPVITGLTEAGLRFLQIRTMDAYVHDLFTSDGVTTAWVTQRWYGEVAAEPGSMVEPYLREVGRPSVPEVARSRSWITEPEGHSRICLETFLFLTGRMSGRFIDRQWLGEKRALYTVPLSG
;
A
#
# COMPACT_ATOMS: atom_id res chain seq x y z
N MET A 1 5.96 -12.82 -15.72
CA MET A 1 4.90 -12.01 -15.07
C MET A 1 5.35 -11.78 -13.64
N GLY A 2 5.54 -10.51 -13.24
CA GLY A 2 6.06 -10.17 -11.93
C GLY A 2 5.07 -10.52 -10.81
N ARG A 3 5.57 -10.99 -9.67
CA ARG A 3 4.78 -11.24 -8.46
C ARG A 3 4.77 -9.99 -7.60
N GLY A 4 3.65 -9.59 -7.03
CA GLY A 4 3.63 -8.39 -6.21
C GLY A 4 2.24 -8.06 -5.71
N PHE A 5 2.15 -7.06 -4.85
CA PHE A 5 0.89 -6.54 -4.35
C PHE A 5 0.88 -5.02 -4.40
N THR A 6 -0.33 -4.46 -4.48
CA THR A 6 -0.57 -3.05 -4.22
C THR A 6 -1.61 -2.95 -3.12
N GLY A 7 -1.21 -2.36 -2.00
CA GLY A 7 -2.07 -2.08 -0.86
C GLY A 7 -2.21 -0.58 -0.69
N THR A 8 -3.44 -0.09 -0.50
CA THR A 8 -3.73 1.32 -0.25
C THR A 8 -4.51 1.45 1.05
N TRP A 9 -4.05 2.32 1.94
CA TRP A 9 -4.73 2.72 3.17
C TRP A 9 -5.29 4.12 2.98
N ILE A 10 -6.60 4.28 3.05
CA ILE A 10 -7.31 5.52 2.77
C ILE A 10 -8.04 5.96 4.04
N GLU A 11 -7.92 7.23 4.42
CA GLU A 11 -8.66 7.83 5.54
C GLU A 11 -10.11 8.11 5.10
N SER A 12 -10.90 7.03 5.04
CA SER A 12 -12.33 7.05 4.88
C SER A 12 -12.93 5.80 5.55
N GLY A 13 -14.04 5.97 6.28
CA GLY A 13 -14.82 4.87 6.85
C GLY A 13 -15.80 4.23 5.87
N ASP A 14 -15.89 4.73 4.63
CA ASP A 14 -16.83 4.23 3.62
C ASP A 14 -16.08 3.46 2.52
N ALA A 15 -16.08 2.14 2.65
CA ALA A 15 -15.39 1.26 1.71
C ALA A 15 -16.05 1.20 0.33
N ASP A 16 -17.38 1.37 0.24
CA ASP A 16 -18.09 1.38 -1.04
C ASP A 16 -17.81 2.69 -1.79
N ALA A 17 -17.79 3.83 -1.09
CA ALA A 17 -17.39 5.11 -1.68
C ALA A 17 -15.93 5.08 -2.17
N VAL A 18 -15.01 4.53 -1.37
CA VAL A 18 -13.60 4.34 -1.79
C VAL A 18 -13.50 3.43 -3.01
N ALA A 19 -14.22 2.30 -3.03
CA ALA A 19 -14.23 1.40 -4.17
C ALA A 19 -14.74 2.11 -5.45
N ALA A 20 -15.80 2.90 -5.35
CA ALA A 20 -16.32 3.68 -6.47
C ALA A 20 -15.32 4.72 -7.00
N LEU A 21 -14.60 5.42 -6.11
CA LEU A 21 -13.54 6.36 -6.50
C LEU A 21 -12.36 5.68 -7.20
N LEU A 22 -12.14 4.39 -6.93
CA LEU A 22 -11.18 3.54 -7.63
C LEU A 22 -11.73 2.90 -8.92
N GLY A 23 -12.94 3.29 -9.33
CA GLY A 23 -13.60 2.81 -10.55
C GLY A 23 -14.24 1.42 -10.40
N ALA A 24 -14.42 0.90 -9.20
CA ALA A 24 -15.05 -0.40 -9.01
C ALA A 24 -16.54 -0.39 -9.39
N ASP A 25 -16.99 -1.49 -9.99
CA ASP A 25 -18.41 -1.76 -10.16
C ASP A 25 -19.01 -2.22 -8.82
N LEU A 26 -19.82 -1.37 -8.18
CA LEU A 26 -20.46 -1.69 -6.90
C LEU A 26 -21.47 -2.84 -7.01
N ALA A 27 -22.04 -3.12 -8.19
CA ALA A 27 -22.93 -4.25 -8.38
C ALA A 27 -22.18 -5.60 -8.35
N SER A 28 -20.87 -5.60 -8.62
CA SER A 28 -20.01 -6.79 -8.55
C SER A 28 -19.61 -7.21 -7.13
N ARG A 29 -20.02 -6.42 -6.12
CA ARG A 29 -19.64 -6.58 -4.71
C ARG A 29 -19.89 -8.00 -4.22
N ARG A 30 -18.83 -8.67 -3.77
CA ARG A 30 -18.90 -9.98 -3.12
C ARG A 30 -18.13 -9.98 -1.81
N HIS A 31 -18.81 -10.26 -0.70
CA HIS A 31 -18.18 -10.32 0.61
C HIS A 31 -17.44 -11.66 0.79
N CYS A 32 -16.13 -11.62 1.03
CA CYS A 32 -15.31 -12.81 1.23
C CYS A 32 -14.06 -12.53 2.08
N ASP A 33 -13.47 -13.59 2.62
CA ASP A 33 -12.15 -13.53 3.25
C ASP A 33 -11.03 -13.36 2.21
N LEU A 34 -9.81 -13.12 2.71
CA LEU A 34 -8.63 -12.92 1.88
C LEU A 34 -8.27 -14.18 1.09
N GLU A 35 -8.40 -15.38 1.67
CA GLU A 35 -8.09 -16.64 0.98
C GLU A 35 -8.96 -16.82 -0.27
N THR A 36 -10.27 -16.61 -0.13
CA THR A 36 -11.24 -16.65 -1.23
C THR A 36 -10.97 -15.56 -2.27
N ALA A 37 -10.56 -14.36 -1.84
CA ALA A 37 -10.16 -13.31 -2.77
C ALA A 37 -8.89 -13.70 -3.56
N MET A 38 -7.88 -14.24 -2.88
CA MET A 38 -6.61 -14.66 -3.47
C MET A 38 -6.73 -15.85 -4.44
N ALA A 39 -7.83 -16.61 -4.40
CA ALA A 39 -8.15 -17.58 -5.45
C ALA A 39 -8.30 -16.94 -6.85
N HIS A 40 -8.52 -15.62 -6.92
CA HIS A 40 -8.56 -14.83 -8.15
C HIS A 40 -7.25 -14.10 -8.46
N TYR A 41 -6.16 -14.38 -7.72
CA TYR A 41 -4.91 -13.66 -7.84
C TYR A 41 -4.27 -13.87 -9.22
N LEU A 42 -4.29 -12.80 -10.02
CA LEU A 42 -3.73 -12.75 -11.36
C LEU A 42 -3.08 -11.37 -11.54
N PRO A 43 -1.82 -11.20 -11.10
CA PRO A 43 -1.12 -9.92 -11.21
C PRO A 43 -1.02 -9.54 -12.69
N MET A 44 -1.34 -8.28 -13.01
CA MET A 44 -1.41 -7.78 -14.40
C MET A 44 -2.41 -8.52 -15.30
N GLY A 45 -3.38 -9.24 -14.74
CA GLY A 45 -4.49 -9.84 -15.49
C GLY A 45 -5.43 -8.80 -16.10
N PHE A 46 -6.10 -9.17 -17.20
CA PHE A 46 -7.05 -8.27 -17.89
C PHE A 46 -8.27 -7.90 -17.04
N THR A 47 -8.70 -8.79 -16.14
CA THR A 47 -9.75 -8.46 -15.18
C THR A 47 -9.14 -7.85 -13.93
N GLN A 48 -9.43 -6.58 -13.69
CA GLN A 48 -9.00 -5.90 -12.49
C GLN A 48 -9.93 -6.24 -11.32
N ARG A 49 -9.35 -6.54 -10.15
CA ARG A 49 -10.10 -6.81 -8.92
C ARG A 49 -9.43 -6.18 -7.72
N ILE A 50 -10.24 -5.59 -6.86
CA ILE A 50 -9.82 -5.04 -5.58
C ILE A 50 -10.59 -5.68 -4.43
N TRP A 51 -9.92 -5.90 -3.31
CA TRP A 51 -10.50 -6.37 -2.06
C TRP A 51 -10.42 -5.23 -1.04
N ALA A 52 -11.58 -4.64 -0.71
CA ALA A 52 -11.68 -3.39 0.01
C ALA A 52 -12.63 -3.51 1.21
N GLY A 53 -12.24 -2.89 2.33
CA GLY A 53 -13.05 -2.85 3.54
C GLY A 53 -12.45 -1.99 4.64
N LEU A 54 -13.18 -1.84 5.75
CA LEU A 54 -12.69 -1.14 6.94
C LEU A 54 -11.40 -1.75 7.45
N HIS A 55 -10.38 -0.93 7.65
CA HIS A 55 -9.12 -1.30 8.28
C HIS A 55 -9.14 -0.92 9.76
N ALA A 56 -9.43 0.34 10.07
CA ALA A 56 -9.61 0.87 11.42
C ALA A 56 -10.74 1.90 11.40
N ASP A 57 -11.07 2.48 12.55
CA ASP A 57 -12.07 3.55 12.61
C ASP A 57 -11.66 4.72 11.71
N GLY A 58 -12.49 5.03 10.72
CA GLY A 58 -12.20 6.07 9.73
C GLY A 58 -11.18 5.70 8.65
N TRP A 59 -10.72 4.45 8.59
CA TRP A 59 -9.75 3.98 7.59
C TRP A 59 -10.25 2.78 6.81
N THR A 60 -10.08 2.82 5.49
CA THR A 60 -10.35 1.73 4.56
C THR A 60 -9.03 1.22 4.00
N HIS A 61 -8.88 -0.10 3.92
CA HIS A 61 -7.77 -0.71 3.19
C HIS A 61 -8.28 -1.39 1.92
N VAL A 62 -7.55 -1.18 0.83
CA VAL A 62 -7.78 -1.76 -0.49
C VAL A 62 -6.55 -2.54 -0.92
N LEU A 63 -6.75 -3.84 -1.18
CA LEU A 63 -5.74 -4.71 -1.76
C LEU A 63 -6.07 -5.01 -3.23
N THR A 64 -5.08 -4.86 -4.11
CA THR A 64 -5.22 -5.26 -5.52
C THR A 64 -5.02 -6.77 -5.64
N ILE A 65 -6.07 -7.48 -6.08
CA ILE A 65 -6.06 -8.94 -6.23
C ILE A 65 -5.67 -9.34 -7.65
N SER A 66 -6.17 -8.64 -8.65
CA SER A 66 -5.83 -8.90 -10.05
C SER A 66 -5.76 -7.62 -10.85
N GLY A 67 -4.91 -7.61 -11.89
CA GLY A 67 -4.68 -6.45 -12.75
C GLY A 67 -3.57 -5.51 -12.28
N PRO A 68 -3.38 -4.38 -12.98
CA PRO A 68 -2.43 -3.34 -12.57
C PRO A 68 -2.87 -2.64 -11.27
N PRO A 69 -1.94 -1.88 -10.63
CA PRO A 69 -2.29 -1.00 -9.52
C PRO A 69 -3.47 -0.07 -9.88
N PRO A 70 -4.43 0.15 -8.95
CA PRO A 70 -5.59 1.01 -9.19
C PRO A 70 -5.16 2.42 -9.56
N VAL A 71 -5.92 3.05 -10.46
CA VAL A 71 -5.81 4.49 -10.72
C VAL A 71 -6.40 5.22 -9.52
N ILE A 72 -5.59 6.10 -8.92
CA ILE A 72 -5.91 6.77 -7.65
C ILE A 72 -6.36 8.23 -7.83
N THR A 73 -6.52 8.69 -9.07
CA THR A 73 -6.94 10.07 -9.38
C THR A 73 -8.24 10.44 -8.66
N GLY A 74 -9.24 9.55 -8.63
CA GLY A 74 -10.49 9.79 -7.91
C GLY A 74 -10.30 10.00 -6.40
N LEU A 75 -9.32 9.34 -5.78
CA LEU A 75 -8.99 9.56 -4.36
C LEU A 75 -8.38 10.95 -4.15
N THR A 76 -7.47 11.38 -5.04
CA THR A 76 -6.84 12.69 -4.99
C THR A 76 -7.85 13.81 -5.25
N GLU A 77 -8.72 13.67 -6.25
CA GLU A 77 -9.77 14.64 -6.56
C GLU A 77 -10.80 14.77 -5.43
N ALA A 78 -11.08 13.67 -4.72
CA ALA A 78 -11.91 13.67 -3.52
C ALA A 78 -11.20 14.24 -2.28
N GLY A 79 -9.93 14.64 -2.39
CA GLY A 79 -9.15 15.19 -1.29
C GLY A 79 -8.89 14.19 -0.15
N LEU A 80 -8.84 12.89 -0.46
CA LEU A 80 -8.65 11.86 0.55
C LEU A 80 -7.17 11.69 0.91
N ARG A 81 -6.92 11.51 2.21
CA ARG A 81 -5.60 11.12 2.72
C ARG A 81 -5.36 9.63 2.47
N PHE A 82 -4.20 9.27 1.95
CA PHE A 82 -3.86 7.87 1.75
C PHE A 82 -2.36 7.57 1.73
N LEU A 83 -2.05 6.29 1.91
CA LEU A 83 -0.72 5.68 1.77
C LEU A 83 -0.84 4.47 0.83
N GLN A 84 0.02 4.37 -0.19
CA GLN A 84 0.03 3.27 -1.13
C GLN A 84 1.39 2.60 -1.21
N ILE A 85 1.41 1.31 -0.86
CA ILE A 85 2.57 0.43 -0.99
C ILE A 85 2.42 -0.37 -2.28
N ARG A 86 3.47 -0.39 -3.09
CA ARG A 86 3.55 -1.22 -4.31
C ARG A 86 4.79 -2.09 -4.25
N THR A 87 4.64 -3.37 -4.58
CA THR A 87 5.75 -4.31 -4.71
C THR A 87 5.74 -4.98 -6.07
N MET A 88 6.92 -5.31 -6.58
CA MET A 88 7.10 -6.06 -7.82
C MET A 88 8.35 -6.95 -7.70
N ASP A 89 8.13 -8.25 -7.86
CA ASP A 89 9.03 -9.33 -7.57
C ASP A 89 9.64 -9.23 -6.16
N ALA A 90 10.96 -9.03 -6.06
CA ALA A 90 11.64 -8.83 -4.78
C ALA A 90 11.76 -7.34 -4.39
N TYR A 91 11.26 -6.43 -5.23
CA TYR A 91 11.42 -4.99 -5.09
C TYR A 91 10.19 -4.33 -4.47
N VAL A 92 10.42 -3.31 -3.67
CA VAL A 92 9.39 -2.45 -3.09
C VAL A 92 9.58 -1.07 -3.71
N HIS A 93 8.52 -0.48 -4.26
CA HIS A 93 8.58 0.88 -4.79
C HIS A 93 8.51 1.91 -3.67
N ASP A 94 8.93 3.14 -3.95
CA ASP A 94 8.70 4.28 -3.07
C ASP A 94 7.23 4.34 -2.62
N LEU A 95 7.02 4.70 -1.36
CA LEU A 95 5.69 4.81 -0.78
C LEU A 95 5.04 6.08 -1.32
N PHE A 96 3.89 5.92 -1.99
CA PHE A 96 3.12 7.05 -2.50
C PHE A 96 2.11 7.52 -1.47
N THR A 97 2.03 8.81 -1.22
CA THR A 97 1.15 9.37 -0.19
C THR A 97 0.35 10.55 -0.71
N SER A 98 -0.79 10.81 -0.07
CA SER A 98 -1.53 12.06 -0.20
C SER A 98 -2.01 12.55 1.15
N ASP A 99 -1.85 13.85 1.40
CA ASP A 99 -2.37 14.54 2.59
C ASP A 99 -3.78 15.14 2.36
N GLY A 100 -4.42 14.82 1.23
CA GLY A 100 -5.72 15.35 0.83
C GLY A 100 -5.64 16.66 0.05
N VAL A 101 -4.45 17.26 -0.06
CA VAL A 101 -4.20 18.48 -0.85
C VAL A 101 -3.13 18.25 -1.90
N THR A 102 -2.05 17.58 -1.50
CA THR A 102 -0.90 17.27 -2.33
C THR A 102 -0.62 15.77 -2.30
N THR A 103 0.17 15.33 -3.29
CA THR A 103 0.71 13.98 -3.34
C THR A 103 2.23 14.03 -3.25
N ALA A 104 2.83 13.08 -2.56
CA ALA A 104 4.27 13.01 -2.39
C ALA A 104 4.78 11.56 -2.47
N TRP A 105 6.09 11.44 -2.65
CA TRP A 105 6.80 10.17 -2.55
C TRP A 105 7.64 10.15 -1.29
N VAL A 106 7.60 9.03 -0.60
CA VAL A 106 8.48 8.70 0.50
C VAL A 106 9.53 7.75 -0.05
N THR A 107 10.72 8.30 -0.28
CA THR A 107 11.76 7.68 -1.08
C THR A 107 12.62 6.74 -0.27
N GLN A 108 12.84 5.55 -0.81
CA GLN A 108 13.79 4.59 -0.28
C GLN A 108 15.22 5.05 -0.61
N ARG A 109 16.10 4.95 0.38
CA ARG A 109 17.52 5.24 0.27
C ARG A 109 18.33 4.02 0.62
N TRP A 110 19.61 4.06 0.27
CA TRP A 110 20.55 3.00 0.58
C TRP A 110 20.45 2.52 2.04
N TYR A 111 20.58 1.21 2.25
CA TYR A 111 20.53 0.54 3.56
C TYR A 111 19.16 0.54 4.25
N GLY A 112 18.09 0.78 3.49
CA GLY A 112 16.73 0.72 4.02
C GLY A 112 16.33 2.00 4.75
N GLU A 113 17.17 3.05 4.69
CA GLU A 113 16.74 4.38 5.11
C GLU A 113 15.57 4.83 4.24
N VAL A 114 14.60 5.48 4.85
CA VAL A 114 13.44 6.03 4.17
C VAL A 114 13.43 7.53 4.46
N ALA A 115 13.20 8.34 3.42
CA ALA A 115 13.16 9.79 3.54
C ALA A 115 11.83 10.33 3.03
N ALA A 116 11.28 11.29 3.77
CA ALA A 116 10.11 12.05 3.38
C ALA A 116 10.44 13.55 3.41
N GLU A 117 9.67 14.35 2.68
CA GLU A 117 9.79 15.81 2.72
C GLU A 117 9.51 16.34 4.15
N PRO A 118 10.30 17.31 4.65
CA PRO A 118 10.03 17.97 5.91
C PRO A 118 8.63 18.61 5.93
N GLY A 119 7.90 18.44 7.02
CA GLY A 119 6.52 18.89 7.18
C GLY A 119 5.47 17.97 6.53
N SER A 120 5.87 16.89 5.86
CA SER A 120 4.91 15.92 5.31
C SER A 120 4.13 15.18 6.40
N MET A 121 2.93 14.69 6.05
CA MET A 121 2.06 13.96 6.98
C MET A 121 2.69 12.69 7.60
N VAL A 122 3.72 12.13 6.95
CA VAL A 122 4.41 10.92 7.41
C VAL A 122 5.61 11.22 8.30
N GLU A 123 6.13 12.45 8.27
CA GLU A 123 7.38 12.81 8.96
C GLU A 123 7.35 12.51 10.47
N PRO A 124 6.27 12.83 11.22
CA PRO A 124 6.24 12.54 12.67
C PRO A 124 6.40 11.05 12.96
N TYR A 125 5.79 10.19 12.15
CA TYR A 125 5.83 8.73 12.31
C TYR A 125 7.15 8.14 11.85
N LEU A 126 7.76 8.71 10.81
CA LEU A 126 9.07 8.28 10.32
C LEU A 126 10.18 8.54 11.36
N ARG A 127 10.04 9.61 12.16
CA ARG A 127 10.97 9.86 13.29
C ARG A 127 10.90 8.77 14.36
N GLU A 128 9.76 8.09 14.54
CA GLU A 128 9.61 6.97 15.48
C GLU A 128 10.38 5.73 15.01
N VAL A 129 10.47 5.51 13.70
CA VAL A 129 11.22 4.39 13.10
C VAL A 129 12.71 4.49 13.41
N GLY A 130 13.22 5.73 13.43
CA GLY A 130 14.65 5.99 13.54
C GLY A 130 15.41 5.59 12.28
N ARG A 131 16.75 5.61 12.35
CA ARG A 131 17.62 5.18 11.25
C ARG A 131 17.93 3.69 11.38
N PRO A 132 17.81 2.90 10.30
CA PRO A 132 18.23 1.51 10.33
C PRO A 132 19.73 1.39 10.59
N SER A 133 20.12 0.29 11.24
CA SER A 133 21.53 -0.03 11.47
C SER A 133 22.20 -0.32 10.14
N VAL A 134 23.29 0.39 9.83
CA VAL A 134 24.07 0.15 8.61
C VAL A 134 24.76 -1.23 8.71
N PRO A 135 24.46 -2.19 7.81
CA PRO A 135 25.09 -3.51 7.83
C PRO A 135 26.61 -3.42 7.72
N GLU A 136 27.36 -4.35 8.32
CA GLU A 136 28.83 -4.29 8.29
C GLU A 136 29.39 -4.45 6.86
N VAL A 137 28.73 -5.22 6.00
CA VAL A 137 29.07 -5.41 4.57
C VAL A 137 29.02 -4.10 3.78
N ALA A 138 28.17 -3.16 4.19
CA ALA A 138 28.06 -1.81 3.63
C ALA A 138 29.27 -0.92 3.92
N ARG A 139 30.07 -1.27 4.94
CA ARG A 139 31.30 -0.57 5.29
C ARG A 139 32.46 -1.00 4.39
N SER A 140 32.30 -2.08 3.63
CA SER A 140 33.24 -2.47 2.57
C SER A 140 33.00 -1.60 1.32
N ARG A 141 34.08 -1.13 0.66
CA ARG A 141 34.04 -0.18 -0.47
C ARG A 141 33.40 -0.72 -1.77
N SER A 142 32.62 -1.79 -1.72
CA SER A 142 31.92 -2.35 -2.87
C SER A 142 30.53 -1.74 -3.00
N TRP A 143 30.46 -0.59 -3.69
CA TRP A 143 29.23 0.19 -3.93
C TRP A 143 28.23 -0.47 -4.90
N ILE A 144 28.42 -1.74 -5.24
CA ILE A 144 27.85 -2.35 -6.45
C ILE A 144 26.63 -3.24 -6.16
N THR A 145 26.40 -3.65 -4.89
CA THR A 145 25.29 -4.56 -4.57
C THR A 145 24.36 -3.92 -3.54
N GLU A 146 23.07 -3.86 -3.87
CA GLU A 146 22.02 -3.51 -2.93
C GLU A 146 22.15 -4.41 -1.70
N PRO A 147 22.11 -3.86 -0.47
CA PRO A 147 22.31 -4.65 0.74
C PRO A 147 21.23 -5.72 0.82
N GLU A 148 21.62 -6.95 1.18
CA GLU A 148 20.66 -8.02 1.42
C GLU A 148 19.57 -7.53 2.39
N GLY A 149 18.30 -7.70 1.98
CA GLY A 149 17.16 -7.30 2.79
C GLY A 149 16.73 -5.83 2.71
N HIS A 150 17.33 -4.99 1.84
CA HIS A 150 16.92 -3.60 1.65
C HIS A 150 15.40 -3.45 1.44
N SER A 151 14.86 -4.11 0.41
CA SER A 151 13.43 -4.10 0.10
C SER A 151 12.57 -4.59 1.28
N ARG A 152 13.04 -5.57 2.05
CA ARG A 152 12.35 -6.05 3.26
C ARG A 152 12.25 -4.95 4.33
N ILE A 153 13.36 -4.28 4.63
CA ILE A 153 13.41 -3.18 5.63
C ILE A 153 12.49 -2.03 5.20
N CYS A 154 12.49 -1.67 3.92
CA CYS A 154 11.59 -0.64 3.40
C CYS A 154 10.12 -1.05 3.52
N LEU A 155 9.78 -2.30 3.18
CA LEU A 155 8.41 -2.80 3.35
C LEU A 155 7.97 -2.79 4.82
N GLU A 156 8.82 -3.27 5.73
CA GLU A 156 8.54 -3.26 7.17
C GLU A 156 8.32 -1.82 7.68
N THR A 157 9.12 -0.87 7.19
CA THR A 157 8.96 0.57 7.50
C THR A 157 7.64 1.12 6.98
N PHE A 158 7.27 0.82 5.73
CA PHE A 158 6.00 1.31 5.17
C PHE A 158 4.78 0.70 5.85
N LEU A 159 4.83 -0.61 6.17
CA LEU A 159 3.80 -1.27 6.96
C LEU A 159 3.70 -0.66 8.37
N PHE A 160 4.82 -0.31 8.98
CA PHE A 160 4.82 0.43 10.24
C PHE A 160 4.13 1.79 10.10
N LEU A 161 4.49 2.59 9.08
CA LEU A 161 3.87 3.89 8.85
C LEU A 161 2.35 3.77 8.66
N THR A 162 1.90 2.86 7.78
CA THR A 162 0.46 2.64 7.56
C THR A 162 -0.26 2.24 8.84
N GLY A 163 0.33 1.35 9.66
CA GLY A 163 -0.28 0.91 10.90
C GLY A 163 -0.30 1.97 12.00
N ARG A 164 0.77 2.77 12.13
CA ARG A 164 0.82 3.88 13.09
C ARG A 164 -0.16 5.00 12.73
N MET A 165 -0.28 5.34 11.45
CA MET A 165 -1.14 6.41 10.98
C MET A 165 -2.62 6.05 11.04
N SER A 166 -2.96 4.80 10.72
CA SER A 166 -4.34 4.31 10.78
C SER A 166 -4.77 3.83 12.18
N GLY A 167 -3.82 3.63 13.10
CA GLY A 167 -4.07 3.10 14.43
C GLY A 167 -4.22 1.57 14.49
N ARG A 168 -3.99 0.84 13.39
CA ARG A 168 -4.07 -0.63 13.38
C ARG A 168 -2.98 -1.26 12.53
N PHE A 169 -2.27 -2.25 13.08
CA PHE A 169 -1.32 -3.05 12.31
C PHE A 169 -1.98 -4.26 11.65
N ILE A 170 -1.37 -4.77 10.58
CA ILE A 170 -1.77 -6.07 10.02
C ILE A 170 -1.34 -7.16 11.01
N ASP A 171 -2.33 -7.93 11.46
CA ASP A 171 -2.16 -9.06 12.37
C ASP A 171 -3.01 -10.27 11.92
N ARG A 172 -3.06 -11.33 12.72
CA ARG A 172 -3.87 -12.53 12.41
C ARG A 172 -5.36 -12.23 12.35
N GLN A 173 -5.85 -11.32 13.18
CA GLN A 173 -7.27 -10.95 13.16
C GLN A 173 -7.59 -10.23 11.85
N TRP A 174 -6.76 -9.28 11.43
CA TRP A 174 -6.88 -8.58 10.16
C TRP A 174 -6.91 -9.56 8.96
N LEU A 175 -6.05 -10.58 8.97
CA LEU A 175 -6.02 -11.60 7.92
C LEU A 175 -7.30 -12.47 7.85
N GLY A 176 -8.00 -12.61 8.99
CA GLY A 176 -9.26 -13.35 9.08
C GLY A 176 -10.52 -12.53 8.78
N GLU A 177 -10.38 -11.21 8.55
CA GLU A 177 -11.53 -10.36 8.27
C GLU A 177 -12.10 -10.62 6.88
N LYS A 178 -13.41 -10.50 6.78
CA LYS A 178 -14.11 -10.50 5.50
C LYS A 178 -14.25 -9.07 5.02
N ARG A 179 -13.97 -8.87 3.73
CA ARG A 179 -14.11 -7.58 3.04
C ARG A 179 -14.80 -7.81 1.71
N ALA A 180 -15.11 -6.73 1.00
CA ALA A 180 -15.77 -6.83 -0.27
C ALA A 180 -14.74 -6.92 -1.40
N LEU A 181 -14.88 -7.95 -2.23
CA LEU A 181 -14.21 -8.06 -3.52
C LEU A 181 -15.07 -7.39 -4.58
N TYR A 182 -14.45 -6.54 -5.40
CA TYR A 182 -15.08 -5.87 -6.54
C TYR A 182 -14.29 -6.13 -7.81
N THR A 183 -14.97 -6.08 -8.95
CA THR A 183 -14.34 -5.93 -10.26
C THR A 183 -14.21 -4.45 -10.61
N VAL A 184 -13.10 -4.09 -11.23
CA VAL A 184 -12.88 -2.77 -11.81
C VAL A 184 -12.97 -2.92 -13.34
N PRO A 185 -13.94 -2.30 -14.01
CA PRO A 185 -14.02 -2.34 -15.47
C PRO A 185 -12.77 -1.70 -16.08
N LEU A 186 -12.31 -2.23 -17.22
CA LEU A 186 -11.33 -1.51 -18.01
C LEU A 186 -12.00 -0.23 -18.52
N SER A 187 -11.46 0.93 -18.15
CA SER A 187 -11.83 2.19 -18.80
C SER A 187 -11.52 2.04 -20.29
N GLY A 188 -12.57 2.03 -21.12
CA GLY A 188 -12.45 2.01 -22.58
C GLY A 188 -11.92 3.33 -23.14
#